data_AF-A0A6P0Z7N2-F1
#
_entry.id   AF-A0A6P0Z7N2-F1
#
_cell.length_a   1.000
_cell.length_b   1.000
_cell.length_c   1.000
_cell.angle_alpha   90.00
_cell.angle_beta   90.00
_cell.angle_gamma   90.00
#
_symmetry.space_group_name_H-M   'P 1'
#
loop_
_entity.id
_entity.type
_entity.pdbx_description
1 polymer ?
#
loop_
_entity_poly.entity_id
_entity_poly.type
_entity_poly.pdbx_seq_one_letter_code
_entity_poly.pdbx_strand_id
1 'polypeptide(L)'
;GSGSILMNRLRASYSHYIPVDLTSFKKEGPEALAFNIQAGTVLGDLPPYEAFSLGGTDSVRGYDAGELGSGRSFVQATAEYRFPLFSIIGGALFLDFGSDLGTAGDVPGSPADVRDKPGTGLGYGVGVRVQSPLGQIRVDYGINDDGDGRIHFGIGERF
;
A
#
# COMPACT_ATOMS: atom_id res chain seq x y z
N GLY A 1 -25.41 27.39 6.71
CA GLY A 1 -24.26 26.48 6.84
C GLY A 1 -23.01 27.27 6.51
N SER A 2 -22.01 27.26 7.37
CA SER A 2 -20.73 27.95 7.12
C SER A 2 -19.97 27.19 6.04
N GLY A 3 -19.91 27.74 4.83
CA GLY A 3 -19.38 27.12 3.62
C GLY A 3 -17.90 27.44 3.37
N SER A 4 -17.05 27.28 4.38
CA SER A 4 -15.60 27.46 4.26
C SER A 4 -14.90 26.34 5.01
N ILE A 5 -14.60 25.25 4.31
CA ILE A 5 -13.74 24.19 4.82
C ILE A 5 -12.29 24.62 4.54
N LEU A 6 -11.58 25.09 5.56
CA LEU A 6 -10.16 25.39 5.45
C LEU A 6 -9.37 24.18 5.94
N MET A 7 -8.75 23.46 5.00
CA MET A 7 -7.86 22.35 5.34
C MET A 7 -6.52 22.44 4.59
N ASN A 8 -5.48 21.91 5.23
CA ASN A 8 -4.19 21.66 4.62
C ASN A 8 -3.91 20.18 4.68
N ARG A 9 -3.65 19.56 3.53
CA ARG A 9 -3.30 18.14 3.44
C ARG A 9 -1.82 18.01 3.09
N LEU A 10 -1.09 17.31 3.94
CA LEU A 10 0.33 17.00 3.76
C LEU A 10 0.49 15.51 3.49
N ARG A 11 1.30 15.18 2.50
CA ARG A 11 1.68 13.81 2.14
C ARG A 11 3.16 13.77 1.83
N ALA A 12 3.86 12.78 2.36
CA ALA A 12 5.25 12.49 2.06
C ALA A 12 5.35 11.03 1.59
N SER A 13 6.18 10.81 0.57
CA SER A 13 6.49 9.48 0.04
C SER A 13 7.98 9.41 -0.22
N TYR A 14 8.62 8.33 0.22
CA TYR A 14 10.02 8.05 -0.02
C TYR A 14 10.18 6.60 -0.46
N SER A 15 10.83 6.41 -1.61
CA SER A 15 11.12 5.10 -2.19
C SER A 15 12.63 4.92 -2.34
N HIS A 16 13.13 3.76 -1.95
CA HIS A 16 14.54 3.40 -2.07
C HIS A 16 14.70 2.00 -2.64
N TYR A 17 15.64 1.85 -3.57
CA TYR A 17 15.89 0.61 -4.30
C TYR A 17 17.34 0.18 -4.10
N ILE A 18 17.52 -1.02 -3.57
CA ILE A 18 18.84 -1.63 -3.34
C ILE A 18 18.97 -2.81 -4.29
N PRO A 19 19.86 -2.74 -5.31
CA PRO A 19 20.17 -3.91 -6.12
C PRO A 19 20.86 -4.95 -5.23
N VAL A 20 20.42 -6.20 -5.33
CA VAL A 20 20.98 -7.31 -4.56
C VAL A 20 21.43 -8.44 -5.48
N ASP A 21 22.27 -9.32 -4.96
CA ASP A 21 22.80 -10.48 -5.67
C ASP A 21 22.75 -11.68 -4.72
N LEU A 22 21.52 -12.08 -4.37
CA LEU A 22 21.30 -13.09 -3.34
C LEU A 22 21.23 -14.51 -3.93
N THR A 23 20.99 -14.65 -5.24
CA THR A 23 20.76 -15.96 -5.86
C THR A 23 21.47 -16.13 -7.21
N SER A 24 21.41 -17.35 -7.75
CA SER A 24 21.93 -17.65 -9.10
C SER A 24 21.01 -17.18 -10.25
N PHE A 25 19.89 -16.51 -9.96
CA PHE A 25 18.95 -15.98 -10.97
C PHE A 25 19.52 -14.82 -11.79
N LYS A 26 20.76 -14.41 -11.51
CA LYS A 26 21.53 -13.38 -12.22
C LYS A 26 21.61 -13.56 -13.75
N LYS A 27 21.47 -14.80 -14.24
CA LYS A 27 21.41 -15.07 -15.69
C LYS A 27 20.12 -14.59 -16.35
N GLU A 28 19.07 -14.35 -15.56
CA GLU A 28 17.74 -14.02 -16.04
C GLU A 28 17.36 -12.55 -15.84
N GLY A 29 18.04 -11.83 -14.93
CA GLY A 29 17.82 -10.41 -14.71
C GLY A 29 18.38 -9.90 -13.38
N PRO A 30 18.21 -8.59 -13.09
CA PRO A 30 18.61 -8.00 -11.81
C PRO A 30 17.62 -8.34 -10.69
N GLU A 31 18.13 -8.56 -9.48
CA GLU A 31 17.34 -8.64 -8.26
C GLU A 31 17.39 -7.30 -7.51
N ALA A 32 16.30 -6.93 -6.84
CA ALA A 32 16.24 -5.69 -6.08
C ALA A 32 15.38 -5.83 -4.82
N LEU A 33 15.84 -5.22 -3.74
CA LEU A 33 15.01 -4.89 -2.59
C LEU A 33 14.47 -3.48 -2.76
N ALA A 34 13.16 -3.34 -2.74
CA ALA A 34 12.46 -2.08 -2.86
C ALA A 34 11.78 -1.75 -1.53
N PHE A 35 12.03 -0.55 -1.03
CA PHE A 35 11.44 -0.04 0.19
C PHE A 35 10.65 1.22 -0.14
N ASN A 36 9.45 1.33 0.39
CA ASN A 36 8.63 2.52 0.28
C ASN A 36 8.06 2.86 1.66
N ILE A 37 8.11 4.14 2.02
CA ILE A 37 7.46 4.67 3.21
C ILE A 37 6.64 5.89 2.82
N GLN A 38 5.41 5.93 3.28
CA GLN A 38 4.49 7.03 3.04
C GLN A 38 3.82 7.44 4.33
N ALA A 39 3.62 8.74 4.51
CA ALA A 39 2.88 9.27 5.63
C ALA A 39 2.10 10.50 5.19
N GLY A 40 1.02 10.80 5.89
CA GLY A 40 0.27 12.02 5.63
C GLY A 40 -0.61 12.42 6.80
N THR A 41 -1.01 13.67 6.79
CA THR A 41 -1.88 14.25 7.81
C THR A 41 -2.70 15.39 7.20
N VAL A 42 -3.91 15.59 7.71
CA VAL A 42 -4.73 16.76 7.40
C VAL A 42 -4.83 17.65 8.64
N LEU A 43 -4.59 18.95 8.43
CA LEU A 43 -4.72 20.00 9.43
C LEU A 43 -5.91 20.90 9.06
N GLY A 44 -6.72 21.27 10.05
CA GLY A 44 -7.94 22.06 9.85
C GLY A 44 -9.19 21.18 9.72
N ASP A 45 -10.21 21.71 9.05
CA ASP A 45 -11.52 21.06 8.96
C ASP A 45 -11.48 19.93 7.93
N LEU A 46 -11.33 18.69 8.37
CA LEU A 46 -11.30 17.52 7.50
C LEU A 46 -12.74 17.11 7.12
N PRO A 47 -13.15 17.20 5.85
CA PRO A 47 -14.39 16.57 5.42
C PRO A 47 -14.20 15.04 5.32
N PRO A 48 -15.24 14.23 5.62
CA PRO A 48 -15.10 12.76 5.69
C PRO A 48 -14.62 12.09 4.40
N TYR A 49 -14.97 12.65 3.23
CA TYR A 49 -14.53 12.15 1.93
C TYR A 49 -13.05 12.44 1.62
N GLU A 50 -12.40 13.29 2.43
CA GLU A 50 -10.96 13.55 2.37
C GLU A 50 -10.18 12.78 3.45
N ALA A 51 -10.82 11.87 4.20
CA ALA A 51 -10.09 10.99 5.09
C ALA A 51 -9.13 10.09 4.29
N PHE A 52 -7.98 9.79 4.89
CA PHE A 52 -7.04 8.82 4.32
C PHE A 52 -7.58 7.42 4.51
N SER A 53 -7.87 6.76 3.40
CA SER A 53 -8.33 5.37 3.36
C SER A 53 -7.12 4.44 3.17
N LEU A 54 -7.01 3.43 4.03
CA LEU A 54 -5.92 2.45 4.00
C LEU A 54 -6.42 1.06 3.59
N GLY A 55 -5.58 0.30 2.88
CA GLY A 55 -5.91 -1.03 2.35
C GLY A 55 -6.15 -1.02 0.83
N GLY A 56 -5.84 -2.15 0.19
CA GLY A 56 -5.97 -2.34 -1.26
C GLY A 56 -4.64 -2.38 -2.00
N THR A 57 -4.73 -2.47 -3.33
CA THR A 57 -3.59 -2.75 -4.24
C THR A 57 -2.42 -1.78 -4.12
N ASP A 58 -2.68 -0.50 -3.87
CA ASP A 58 -1.67 0.57 -3.78
C ASP A 58 -1.42 1.06 -2.34
N SER A 59 -1.96 0.36 -1.35
CA SER A 59 -1.74 0.59 0.09
C SER A 59 -1.28 -0.73 0.74
N VAL A 60 -2.03 -1.30 1.67
CA VAL A 60 -1.71 -2.60 2.28
C VAL A 60 -2.44 -3.72 1.54
N ARG A 61 -1.68 -4.53 0.80
CA ARG A 61 -2.21 -5.70 0.08
C ARG A 61 -2.66 -6.78 1.08
N GLY A 62 -3.66 -7.58 0.72
CA GLY A 62 -4.35 -8.50 1.64
C GLY A 62 -5.63 -7.91 2.22
N TYR A 63 -5.75 -6.58 2.28
CA TYR A 63 -6.99 -5.88 2.61
C TYR A 63 -7.70 -5.36 1.36
N ASP A 64 -9.03 -5.32 1.39
CA ASP A 64 -9.85 -4.59 0.44
C ASP A 64 -9.57 -3.08 0.51
N ALA A 65 -9.96 -2.38 -0.56
CA ALA A 65 -9.80 -0.94 -0.65
C ALA A 65 -10.48 -0.22 0.52
N GLY A 66 -9.68 0.35 1.41
CA GLY A 66 -10.18 1.02 2.61
C GLY A 66 -10.55 0.11 3.77
N GLU A 67 -10.39 -1.21 3.68
CA GLU A 67 -10.76 -2.12 4.78
C GLU A 67 -9.89 -1.92 6.02
N LEU A 68 -8.61 -1.59 5.85
CA LEU A 68 -7.67 -1.47 6.95
C LEU A 68 -7.94 -0.26 7.86
N GLY A 69 -8.24 0.92 7.30
CA GLY A 69 -8.35 2.14 8.11
C GLY A 69 -8.93 3.33 7.38
N SER A 70 -9.40 4.31 8.14
CA SER A 70 -9.91 5.58 7.60
C SER A 70 -9.69 6.70 8.61
N GLY A 71 -8.58 7.43 8.48
CA GLY A 71 -8.17 8.43 9.47
C GLY A 71 -7.76 9.78 8.89
N ARG A 72 -7.52 10.75 9.78
CA ARG A 72 -6.99 12.08 9.45
C ARG A 72 -5.50 12.05 9.13
N SER A 73 -4.78 11.13 9.74
CA SER A 73 -3.37 10.88 9.51
C SER A 73 -3.16 9.42 9.17
N PHE A 74 -2.06 9.11 8.49
CA PHE A 74 -1.67 7.75 8.23
C PHE A 74 -0.16 7.61 8.10
N VAL A 75 0.30 6.38 8.30
CA VAL A 75 1.63 5.92 7.90
C VAL A 75 1.47 4.56 7.23
N GLN A 76 2.23 4.31 6.17
CA GLN A 76 2.36 3.00 5.58
C GLN A 76 3.79 2.76 5.12
N ALA A 77 4.21 1.50 5.14
CA ALA A 77 5.50 1.08 4.67
C ALA A 77 5.37 -0.23 3.88
N THR A 78 6.17 -0.36 2.84
CA THR A 78 6.27 -1.56 2.00
C THR A 78 7.74 -1.94 1.90
N ALA A 79 8.03 -3.22 2.12
CA ALA A 79 9.26 -3.87 1.70
C ALA A 79 8.91 -4.92 0.64
N GLU A 80 9.60 -4.88 -0.50
CA GLU A 80 9.36 -5.79 -1.61
C GLU A 80 10.68 -6.33 -2.15
N TYR A 81 10.82 -7.65 -2.21
CA TYR A 81 11.94 -8.32 -2.88
C TYR A 81 11.51 -8.74 -4.28
N ARG A 82 12.14 -8.16 -5.29
CA ARG A 82 11.89 -8.41 -6.71
C ARG A 82 13.01 -9.27 -7.28
N PHE A 83 12.64 -10.35 -7.97
CA PHE A 83 13.60 -11.25 -8.60
C PHE A 83 13.09 -11.71 -9.97
N PRO A 84 13.98 -11.98 -10.94
CA PRO A 84 13.57 -12.50 -12.24
C PRO A 84 13.19 -13.99 -12.11
N LEU A 85 12.15 -14.40 -12.84
CA LEU A 85 11.73 -15.80 -12.97
C LEU A 85 11.96 -16.34 -14.39
N PHE A 86 11.71 -15.50 -15.40
CA PHE A 86 11.95 -15.72 -16.84
C PHE A 86 12.15 -14.36 -17.53
N SER A 87 12.61 -14.35 -18.79
CA SER A 87 12.95 -13.12 -19.54
C SER A 87 11.94 -11.95 -19.45
N ILE A 88 10.63 -12.23 -19.35
CA ILE A 88 9.58 -11.19 -19.23
C ILE A 88 8.73 -11.35 -17.95
N ILE A 89 9.07 -12.32 -17.10
CA ILE A 89 8.30 -12.66 -15.89
C ILE A 89 9.22 -12.47 -14.68
N GLY A 90 8.81 -11.62 -13.75
CA GLY A 90 9.45 -11.44 -12.45
C GLY A 90 8.56 -11.96 -11.33
N GLY A 91 9.18 -12.43 -10.25
CA GLY A 91 8.55 -12.67 -8.97
C GLY A 91 8.72 -11.48 -8.03
N ALA A 92 7.80 -11.33 -7.09
CA ALA A 92 7.89 -10.39 -5.98
C ALA A 92 7.48 -11.09 -4.68
N LEU A 93 8.20 -10.86 -3.60
CA LEU A 93 7.73 -11.11 -2.24
C LEU A 93 7.53 -9.76 -1.58
N PHE A 94 6.43 -9.58 -0.87
CA PHE A 94 6.16 -8.29 -0.23
C PHE A 94 5.69 -8.42 1.21
N LEU A 95 5.96 -7.36 1.95
CA LEU A 95 5.44 -7.08 3.28
C LEU A 95 5.03 -5.61 3.31
N ASP A 96 3.74 -5.38 3.56
CA ASP A 96 3.11 -4.08 3.69
C ASP A 96 2.66 -3.90 5.15
N PHE A 97 2.77 -2.68 5.65
CA PHE A 97 2.28 -2.23 6.94
C PHE A 97 1.51 -0.93 6.74
N GLY A 98 0.42 -0.75 7.48
CA GLY A 98 -0.34 0.49 7.49
C GLY A 98 -0.95 0.78 8.85
N SER A 99 -1.05 2.06 9.18
CA SER A 99 -1.72 2.55 10.39
C SER A 99 -2.35 3.92 10.14
N ASP A 100 -3.57 4.13 10.60
CA ASP A 100 -4.25 5.43 10.63
C ASP A 100 -3.88 6.29 11.86
N LEU A 101 -2.88 5.83 12.62
CA LEU A 101 -2.32 6.50 13.80
C LEU A 101 -3.36 6.79 14.89
N GLY A 102 -4.46 6.03 14.93
CA GLY A 102 -5.54 6.23 15.90
C GLY A 102 -6.37 7.50 15.63
N THR A 103 -6.27 8.06 14.42
CA THR A 103 -6.99 9.29 14.04
C THR A 103 -8.32 9.02 13.32
N ALA A 104 -8.81 7.79 13.40
CA ALA A 104 -10.12 7.35 12.91
C ALA A 104 -11.27 8.21 13.48
N GLY A 105 -11.29 8.41 14.79
CA GLY A 105 -12.32 9.19 15.48
C GLY A 105 -12.28 10.69 15.19
N ASP A 106 -11.18 11.20 14.63
CA ASP A 106 -11.07 12.60 14.22
C ASP A 106 -11.78 12.89 12.88
N VAL A 107 -12.23 11.83 12.18
CA VAL A 107 -12.98 11.95 10.93
C VAL A 107 -14.45 12.14 11.26
N PRO A 108 -15.14 13.20 10.78
CA PRO A 108 -16.54 13.40 11.10
C PRO A 108 -17.40 12.20 10.66
N GLY A 109 -18.22 11.69 11.59
CA GLY A 109 -19.02 10.48 11.39
C GLY A 109 -18.29 9.16 11.67
N SER A 110 -17.03 9.19 12.13
CA SER A 110 -16.27 8.03 12.62
C SER A 110 -16.41 6.79 11.72
N PRO A 111 -16.17 6.88 10.41
CA PRO A 111 -16.51 5.81 9.48
C PRO A 111 -15.58 4.60 9.62
N ALA A 112 -14.44 4.72 10.30
CA ALA A 112 -13.62 3.57 10.68
C ALA A 112 -14.24 2.83 11.87
N ASP A 113 -14.61 3.54 12.93
CA ASP A 113 -15.26 2.97 14.12
C ASP A 113 -16.60 2.32 13.78
N VAL A 114 -17.43 2.96 12.95
CA VAL A 114 -18.74 2.42 12.53
C VAL A 114 -18.63 1.14 11.71
N ARG A 115 -17.48 0.91 11.06
CA ARG A 115 -17.23 -0.27 10.23
C ARG A 115 -16.24 -1.24 10.89
N ASP A 116 -15.97 -1.05 12.19
CA ASP A 116 -15.04 -1.85 12.98
C ASP A 116 -13.68 -2.07 12.27
N LYS A 117 -13.15 -1.02 11.63
CA LYS A 117 -11.88 -1.11 10.91
C LYS A 117 -10.73 -1.33 11.91
N PRO A 118 -9.74 -2.17 11.59
CA PRO A 118 -8.61 -2.43 12.49
C PRO A 118 -7.79 -1.18 12.84
N GLY A 119 -7.68 -0.24 11.89
CA GLY A 119 -6.90 1.00 12.02
C GLY A 119 -5.39 0.80 11.87
N THR A 120 -4.85 -0.35 12.28
CA THR A 120 -3.46 -0.77 12.05
C THR A 120 -3.41 -2.22 11.63
N GLY A 121 -2.50 -2.56 10.72
CA GLY A 121 -2.44 -3.92 10.21
C GLY A 121 -1.29 -4.18 9.25
N LEU A 122 -1.11 -5.46 8.97
CA LEU A 122 -0.03 -6.00 8.15
C LEU A 122 -0.61 -6.82 6.99
N GLY A 123 0.08 -6.76 5.86
CA GLY A 123 -0.24 -7.55 4.68
C GLY A 123 1.03 -8.13 4.09
N TYR A 124 1.07 -9.42 3.79
CA TYR A 124 2.24 -10.04 3.18
C TYR A 124 1.82 -11.02 2.10
N GLY A 125 2.72 -11.28 1.16
CA GLY A 125 2.35 -12.14 0.06
C GLY A 125 3.37 -12.24 -1.04
N VAL A 126 2.89 -12.79 -2.15
CA VAL A 126 3.69 -13.08 -3.33
C VAL A 126 3.07 -12.42 -4.55
N GLY A 127 3.90 -12.05 -5.50
CA GLY A 127 3.51 -11.33 -6.69
C GLY A 127 4.19 -11.86 -7.93
N VAL A 128 3.50 -11.71 -9.05
CA VAL A 128 4.03 -11.92 -10.39
C VAL A 128 4.01 -10.58 -11.12
N ARG A 129 5.10 -10.30 -11.83
CA ARG A 129 5.29 -9.12 -12.67
C ARG A 129 5.48 -9.61 -14.11
N VAL A 130 4.64 -9.16 -15.04
CA VAL A 130 4.75 -9.55 -16.45
C VAL A 130 5.00 -8.30 -17.29
N GLN A 131 6.11 -8.27 -18.00
CA GLN A 131 6.39 -7.20 -18.95
C GLN A 131 5.55 -7.43 -20.21
N SER A 132 4.57 -6.55 -20.45
CA SER A 132 3.76 -6.57 -21.66
C SER A 132 4.06 -5.34 -22.54
N PRO A 133 3.69 -5.36 -23.83
CA PRO A 133 3.79 -4.17 -24.69
C PRO A 133 2.97 -2.96 -24.17
N LEU A 134 1.96 -3.20 -23.33
CA LEU A 134 1.11 -2.16 -22.73
C LEU A 134 1.66 -1.63 -21.39
N GLY A 135 2.79 -2.18 -20.92
CA GLY A 135 3.38 -1.86 -19.62
C GLY A 135 3.54 -3.09 -18.73
N GLN A 136 4.10 -2.88 -17.54
CA GLN A 136 4.24 -3.94 -16.55
C GLN A 136 2.88 -4.27 -15.93
N ILE A 137 2.47 -5.53 -16.00
CA ILE A 137 1.27 -6.06 -15.35
C ILE A 137 1.70 -6.67 -14.01
N ARG A 138 0.96 -6.34 -12.95
CA ARG A 138 1.20 -6.81 -11.58
C ARG A 138 0.02 -7.65 -11.13
N VAL A 139 0.30 -8.85 -10.65
CA VAL A 139 -0.68 -9.73 -9.98
C VAL A 139 -0.10 -10.12 -8.63
N ASP A 140 -0.72 -9.68 -7.55
CA ASP A 140 -0.26 -9.94 -6.18
C ASP A 140 -1.32 -10.77 -5.44
N TYR A 141 -0.91 -11.81 -4.74
CA TYR A 141 -1.73 -12.50 -3.76
C TYR A 141 -1.22 -12.15 -2.37
N GLY A 142 -2.01 -11.38 -1.62
CA GLY A 142 -1.71 -10.93 -0.27
C GLY A 142 -2.60 -11.60 0.77
N ILE A 143 -2.06 -11.82 1.96
CA ILE A 143 -2.76 -12.30 3.13
C ILE A 143 -2.62 -11.22 4.21
N ASN A 144 -3.74 -10.82 4.81
CA ASN A 144 -3.73 -9.89 5.93
C ASN A 144 -3.45 -10.60 7.28
N ASP A 145 -3.31 -9.83 8.35
CA ASP A 145 -3.09 -10.35 9.71
C ASP A 145 -4.28 -11.13 10.30
N ASP A 146 -5.49 -10.91 9.78
CA ASP A 146 -6.69 -11.70 10.08
C ASP A 146 -6.74 -13.06 9.35
N GLY A 147 -5.81 -13.29 8.41
CA GLY A 147 -5.69 -14.52 7.63
C GLY A 147 -6.52 -14.57 6.35
N ASP A 148 -7.19 -13.47 6.00
CA ASP A 148 -7.92 -13.34 4.74
C ASP A 148 -6.95 -13.11 3.57
N GLY A 149 -7.12 -13.93 2.53
CA GLY A 149 -6.32 -13.88 1.32
C GLY A 149 -7.04 -13.16 0.18
N ARG A 150 -6.34 -12.26 -0.53
CA ARG A 150 -6.89 -11.47 -1.63
C ARG A 150 -5.94 -11.38 -2.82
N ILE A 151 -6.51 -11.33 -4.02
CA ILE A 151 -5.77 -11.08 -5.25
C ILE A 151 -5.91 -9.61 -5.63
N HIS A 152 -4.79 -8.98 -5.93
CA HIS A 152 -4.67 -7.61 -6.39
C HIS A 152 -4.09 -7.56 -7.80
N PHE A 153 -4.68 -6.72 -8.64
CA PHE A 153 -4.23 -6.49 -10.01
C PHE A 153 -3.84 -5.03 -10.20
N GLY A 154 -2.73 -4.77 -10.88
CA GLY A 154 -2.25 -3.43 -11.18
C GLY A 154 -1.52 -3.35 -12.52
N ILE A 155 -1.49 -2.16 -13.12
CA ILE A 155 -0.74 -1.85 -14.34
C ILE A 155 0.25 -0.73 -14.01
N GLY A 156 1.48 -0.81 -14.52
CA GLY A 156 2.55 0.15 -14.27
C GLY A 156 3.31 -0.11 -12.96
N GLU A 157 4.19 0.81 -12.59
CA GLU A 157 4.92 0.73 -11.32
C GLU A 157 4.04 1.19 -10.15
N ARG A 158 4.30 0.66 -8.95
CA ARG A 158 3.59 1.06 -7.73
C ARG A 158 4.12 2.37 -7.15
N PHE A 159 5.42 2.61 -7.29
CA PHE A 159 6.16 3.71 -6.67
C PHE A 159 7.49 3.95 -7.37
#